data_AF-A0A4Q9HEJ5-F1
#
_entry.id   AF-A0A4Q9HEJ5-F1
#
_cell.length_a   1.000
_cell.length_b   1.000
_cell.length_c   1.000
_cell.angle_alpha   90.00
_cell.angle_beta   90.00
_cell.angle_gamma   90.00
#
_symmetry.space_group_name_H-M   'P 1'
#
loop_
_entity.id
_entity.type
_entity.pdbx_description
1 polymer ?
#
loop_
_entity_poly.entity_id
_entity_poly.type
_entity_poly.pdbx_seq_one_letter_code
_entity_poly.pdbx_strand_id
1 'polypeptide(L)'
;MKHLVTLLLLTFTMGKAQAQKQKMITYQLMEPGFNTKVIKGSISEVYATKRYGKTFWWVVIGTDTIIHVWRKHLDTATMKPGVNRAFHSIKRLDNSWWKKEKSEDYVKPKE
;
A
#
# COMPACT_ATOMS: atom_id res chain seq x y z
N MET A 1 -5.99 1.04 -57.43
CA MET A 1 -6.32 0.51 -56.09
C MET A 1 -5.09 -0.09 -55.40
N LYS A 2 -4.09 0.72 -55.01
CA LYS A 2 -2.88 0.21 -54.32
C LYS A 2 -2.43 1.05 -53.11
N HIS A 3 -3.11 2.17 -52.82
CA HIS A 3 -2.67 3.11 -51.78
C HIS A 3 -3.68 3.32 -50.64
N LEU A 4 -4.78 2.55 -50.60
CA LEU A 4 -5.81 2.70 -49.56
C LEU A 4 -5.66 1.71 -48.39
N VAL A 5 -4.87 0.65 -48.55
CA VAL A 5 -4.72 -0.39 -47.51
C VAL A 5 -3.65 -0.01 -46.48
N THR A 6 -2.69 0.86 -46.83
CA THR A 6 -1.56 1.19 -45.97
C THR A 6 -1.91 2.18 -44.86
N LEU A 7 -3.02 2.93 -44.96
CA LEU A 7 -3.41 3.93 -43.96
C LEU A 7 -4.26 3.35 -42.80
N LEU A 8 -4.73 2.10 -42.91
CA LEU A 8 -5.66 1.51 -41.93
C LEU A 8 -4.98 0.74 -40.79
N LEU A 9 -3.65 0.71 -40.73
CA LEU A 9 -2.90 -0.02 -39.70
C LEU A 9 -2.52 0.81 -38.47
N LEU A 10 -2.95 2.07 -38.37
CA LEU A 10 -2.54 2.98 -37.29
C LEU A 10 -3.56 3.13 -36.14
N THR A 11 -4.44 2.15 -35.90
CA THR A 11 -5.52 2.30 -34.91
C THR A 11 -5.67 1.14 -33.92
N PHE A 12 -4.61 0.45 -33.47
CA PHE A 12 -4.78 -0.60 -32.44
C PHE A 12 -3.63 -0.76 -31.43
N THR A 13 -2.90 0.31 -31.10
CA THR A 13 -1.96 0.28 -29.97
C THR A 13 -2.33 1.23 -28.83
N MET A 14 -3.61 1.58 -28.69
CA MET A 14 -4.15 1.85 -27.34
C MET A 14 -4.50 0.51 -26.70
N GLY A 15 -3.46 -0.31 -26.49
CA GLY A 15 -3.55 -1.40 -25.54
C GLY A 15 -3.97 -0.76 -24.23
N LYS A 16 -5.18 -1.08 -23.78
CA LYS A 16 -5.61 -0.73 -22.43
C LYS A 16 -4.60 -1.38 -21.52
N ALA A 17 -3.59 -0.63 -21.09
CA ALA A 17 -2.97 -0.84 -19.81
C ALA A 17 -4.08 -0.54 -18.78
N GLN A 18 -5.07 -1.43 -18.71
CA GLN A 18 -5.74 -1.70 -17.46
C GLN A 18 -4.59 -2.08 -16.56
N ALA A 19 -4.05 -1.10 -15.85
CA ALA A 19 -3.26 -1.36 -14.67
C ALA A 19 -4.13 -2.31 -13.87
N GLN A 20 -3.84 -3.62 -13.96
CA GLN A 20 -4.44 -4.62 -13.09
C GLN A 20 -4.18 -4.04 -11.73
N LYS A 21 -5.24 -3.55 -11.06
CA LYS A 21 -5.13 -2.93 -9.74
C LYS A 21 -4.44 -3.99 -8.89
N GLN A 22 -3.15 -3.83 -8.67
CA GLN A 22 -2.32 -4.86 -8.07
C GLN A 22 -2.95 -5.14 -6.72
N LYS A 23 -3.34 -6.39 -6.48
CA LYS A 23 -4.14 -6.73 -5.30
C LYS A 23 -3.25 -6.56 -4.08
N MET A 24 -3.45 -5.45 -3.36
CA MET A 24 -2.68 -5.15 -2.16
C MET A 24 -2.87 -6.25 -1.11
N ILE A 25 -1.78 -6.89 -0.69
CA ILE A 25 -1.74 -7.83 0.40
C ILE A 25 -1.46 -7.06 1.68
N THR A 26 -2.39 -7.17 2.63
CA THR A 26 -2.33 -6.43 3.89
C THR A 26 -1.90 -7.33 5.03
N TYR A 27 -0.98 -6.84 5.84
CA TYR A 27 -0.48 -7.50 7.04
C TYR A 27 -0.56 -6.57 8.24
N GLN A 28 -0.46 -7.15 9.42
CA GLN A 28 -0.28 -6.46 10.68
C GLN A 28 1.03 -6.89 11.33
N LEU A 29 1.80 -5.91 11.80
CA LEU A 29 2.92 -6.14 12.68
C LEU A 29 2.40 -6.49 14.08
N MET A 30 2.75 -7.67 14.56
CA MET A 30 2.37 -8.20 15.87
C MET A 30 3.50 -7.97 16.88
N GLU A 31 3.26 -8.36 18.14
CA GLU A 31 4.32 -8.37 19.14
C GLU A 31 5.47 -9.31 18.75
N PRO A 32 6.71 -9.01 19.17
CA PRO A 32 7.84 -9.91 19.00
C PRO A 32 7.53 -11.32 19.53
N GLY A 33 7.85 -12.34 18.75
CA GLY A 33 7.66 -13.74 19.14
C GLY A 33 6.26 -14.30 18.85
N PHE A 34 5.31 -13.49 18.35
CA PHE A 34 3.97 -13.97 18.00
C PHE A 34 4.00 -15.11 16.97
N ASN A 35 4.91 -15.03 15.99
CA ASN A 35 5.24 -16.11 15.06
C ASN A 35 6.60 -15.85 14.39
N THR A 36 7.05 -16.82 13.58
CA THR A 36 8.32 -16.79 12.84
C THR A 36 8.20 -16.20 11.43
N LYS A 37 7.03 -15.68 11.02
CA LYS A 37 6.85 -15.11 9.69
C LYS A 37 7.58 -13.77 9.59
N VAL A 38 8.17 -13.52 8.43
CA VAL A 38 8.94 -12.31 8.15
C VAL A 38 8.58 -11.80 6.75
N ILE A 39 8.42 -10.48 6.61
CA ILE A 39 8.45 -9.79 5.31
C ILE A 39 9.70 -8.92 5.27
N LYS A 40 10.47 -9.02 4.20
CA LYS A 40 11.66 -8.19 3.97
C LYS A 40 11.54 -7.49 2.63
N GLY A 41 11.89 -6.21 2.58
CA GLY A 41 11.93 -5.47 1.33
C GLY A 41 12.21 -3.99 1.53
N SER A 42 12.28 -3.28 0.40
CA SER A 42 12.42 -1.83 0.40
C SER A 42 11.07 -1.18 0.68
N ILE A 43 11.08 -0.23 1.62
CA ILE A 43 9.92 0.61 1.93
C ILE A 43 9.73 1.57 0.76
N SER A 44 8.57 1.53 0.11
CA SER A 44 8.22 2.45 -0.97
C SER A 44 7.47 3.67 -0.45
N GLU A 45 6.64 3.49 0.59
CA GLU A 45 5.83 4.55 1.15
C GLU A 45 5.56 4.30 2.64
N VAL A 46 5.42 5.39 3.41
CA VAL A 46 4.88 5.36 4.76
C VAL A 46 3.82 6.44 4.87
N TYR A 47 2.63 6.08 5.34
CA TYR A 47 1.54 7.03 5.55
C TYR A 47 0.64 6.61 6.70
N ALA A 48 -0.29 7.49 7.07
CA ALA A 48 -1.31 7.19 8.07
C ALA A 48 -2.71 7.39 7.50
N THR A 49 -3.67 6.63 8.01
CA THR A 49 -5.11 6.86 7.80
C THR A 49 -5.81 7.04 9.13
N LYS A 50 -6.97 7.71 9.11
CA LYS A 50 -7.83 7.88 10.28
C LYS A 50 -9.16 7.14 10.07
N ARG A 51 -9.60 6.39 11.09
CA ARG A 51 -10.92 5.72 11.15
C ARG A 51 -11.43 5.72 12.58
N TYR A 52 -12.70 6.06 12.78
CA TYR A 52 -13.33 6.04 14.09
C TYR A 52 -12.50 6.77 15.16
N GLY A 53 -11.92 7.92 14.79
CA GLY A 53 -11.03 8.71 15.66
C GLY A 53 -9.65 8.10 15.95
N LYS A 54 -9.31 6.94 15.38
CA LYS A 54 -8.01 6.27 15.55
C LYS A 54 -7.10 6.49 14.35
N THR A 55 -5.80 6.65 14.61
CA THR A 55 -4.77 6.77 13.58
C THR A 55 -4.09 5.41 13.36
N PHE A 56 -4.02 4.97 12.10
CA PHE A 56 -3.40 3.72 11.66
C PHE A 56 -2.19 4.04 10.80
N TRP A 57 -1.02 3.49 11.14
CA TRP A 57 0.22 3.70 10.38
C TRP A 57 0.45 2.54 9.43
N TRP A 58 0.79 2.86 8.20
CA TRP A 58 0.93 1.91 7.11
C TRP A 58 2.30 2.06 6.46
N VAL A 59 3.01 0.95 6.34
CA VAL A 59 4.29 0.86 5.64
C VAL A 59 4.09 0.00 4.41
N VAL A 60 4.33 0.58 3.23
CA VAL A 60 4.26 -0.11 1.94
C VAL A 60 5.63 -0.68 1.61
N ILE A 61 5.66 -1.96 1.26
CA ILE A 61 6.85 -2.70 0.83
C ILE A 61 6.67 -3.08 -0.64
N GLY A 62 7.57 -2.61 -1.51
CA GLY A 62 7.43 -2.82 -2.96
C GLY A 62 6.15 -2.17 -3.52
N THR A 63 5.39 -2.90 -4.34
CA THR A 63 4.20 -2.38 -5.03
C THR A 63 2.88 -3.00 -4.59
N ASP A 64 2.90 -4.09 -3.82
CA ASP A 64 1.70 -4.86 -3.48
C ASP A 64 1.56 -5.24 -2.02
N THR A 65 2.53 -4.92 -1.17
CA THR A 65 2.51 -5.36 0.21
C THR A 65 2.40 -4.16 1.14
N ILE A 66 1.45 -4.22 2.07
CA ILE A 66 1.31 -3.19 3.09
C ILE A 66 1.23 -3.78 4.49
N ILE A 67 1.91 -3.14 5.42
CA ILE A 67 1.99 -3.57 6.81
C ILE A 67 1.42 -2.47 7.70
N HIS A 68 0.37 -2.79 8.44
CA HIS A 68 -0.09 -1.97 9.56
C HIS A 68 0.94 -2.06 10.70
N VAL A 69 1.42 -0.92 11.16
CA VAL A 69 2.36 -0.80 12.27
C VAL A 69 1.67 -0.06 13.42
N TRP A 70 1.64 -0.67 14.60
CA TRP A 70 1.18 0.02 15.80
C TRP A 70 2.11 1.18 16.13
N ARG A 71 1.55 2.30 16.63
CA ARG A 71 2.35 3.48 16.96
C ARG A 71 3.52 3.18 17.90
N LYS A 72 3.36 2.28 18.85
CA LYS A 72 4.42 1.84 19.77
C LYS A 72 5.57 1.06 19.11
N HIS A 73 5.35 0.52 17.92
CA HIS A 73 6.36 -0.23 17.14
C HIS A 73 6.87 0.57 15.93
N LEU A 74 6.37 1.80 15.75
CA LEU A 74 6.77 2.67 14.65
C LEU A 74 8.13 3.27 14.97
N ASP A 75 9.15 2.80 14.26
CA ASP A 75 10.51 3.34 14.34
C ASP A 75 10.72 4.30 13.17
N THR A 76 10.53 5.59 13.43
CA THR A 76 10.60 6.65 12.41
C THR A 76 12.00 6.87 11.85
N ALA A 77 13.06 6.39 12.51
CA ALA A 77 14.42 6.54 12.02
C ALA A 77 14.68 5.64 10.79
N THR A 78 14.08 4.46 10.78
CA THR A 78 14.33 3.45 9.73
C THR A 78 13.07 3.03 8.96
N MET A 79 11.86 3.32 9.43
CA MET A 79 10.63 3.13 8.66
C MET A 79 10.36 4.37 7.78
N LYS A 80 11.12 4.48 6.69
CA LYS A 80 11.01 5.57 5.70
C LYS A 80 11.29 5.07 4.28
N PRO A 81 10.79 5.75 3.23
CA PRO A 81 11.01 5.33 1.85
C PRO A 81 12.50 5.12 1.51
N GLY A 82 12.78 4.09 0.72
CA GLY A 82 14.13 3.71 0.28
C GLY A 82 14.91 2.81 1.26
N VAL A 83 14.44 2.62 2.50
CA VAL A 83 15.11 1.75 3.47
C VAL A 83 14.67 0.31 3.28
N ASN A 84 15.65 -0.61 3.21
CA ASN A 84 15.39 -2.04 3.22
C ASN A 84 15.30 -2.55 4.65
N ARG A 85 14.17 -3.14 5.03
CA ARG A 85 13.91 -3.58 6.40
C ARG A 85 13.21 -4.94 6.43
N ALA A 86 13.48 -5.71 7.48
CA ALA A 86 12.73 -6.91 7.83
C ALA A 86 11.68 -6.60 8.93
N PHE A 87 10.47 -7.11 8.74
CA PHE A 87 9.34 -7.03 9.65
C PHE A 87 9.03 -8.43 10.14
N HIS A 88 9.34 -8.71 11.40
CA HIS A 88 9.14 -10.01 12.04
C HIS A 88 7.76 -10.07 12.71
N SER A 89 7.25 -11.28 12.92
CA SER A 89 6.00 -11.52 13.65
C SER A 89 4.82 -10.80 13.01
N ILE A 90 4.42 -11.26 11.83
CA ILE A 90 3.37 -10.64 11.01
C ILE A 90 2.14 -11.54 10.90
N LYS A 91 0.95 -10.93 10.82
CA LYS A 91 -0.32 -11.62 10.58
C LYS A 91 -1.02 -11.04 9.35
N ARG A 92 -1.58 -11.89 8.50
CA ARG A 92 -2.37 -11.43 7.34
C ARG A 92 -3.66 -10.76 7.83
N LEU A 93 -4.05 -9.67 7.18
CA LEU A 93 -5.29 -8.95 7.41
C LEU A 93 -6.15 -8.96 6.15
N ASP A 94 -7.47 -9.10 6.37
CA ASP A 94 -8.47 -9.07 5.29
C ASP A 94 -9.26 -7.75 5.26
N ASN A 95 -8.73 -6.68 5.87
CA ASN A 95 -9.34 -5.35 5.85
C ASN A 95 -8.70 -4.42 4.82
N SER A 96 -9.38 -3.29 4.55
CA SER A 96 -8.92 -2.27 3.60
C SER A 96 -8.78 -0.88 4.23
N TRP A 97 -8.42 -0.82 5.51
CA TRP A 97 -8.30 0.45 6.26
C TRP A 97 -7.11 1.32 5.82
N TRP A 98 -6.21 0.75 5.04
CA TRP A 98 -5.13 1.44 4.35
C TRP A 98 -5.60 2.37 3.22
N LYS A 99 -6.82 2.19 2.71
CA LYS A 99 -7.37 3.03 1.64
C LYS A 99 -7.47 4.49 2.08
N LYS A 100 -6.64 5.37 1.50
CA LYS A 100 -6.57 6.79 1.85
C LYS A 100 -7.88 7.51 1.58
N GLU A 101 -8.57 7.16 0.49
CA GLU A 101 -9.84 7.74 0.07
C GLU A 101 -10.99 7.50 1.07
N LYS A 102 -10.81 6.57 1.99
CA LYS A 102 -11.77 6.27 3.06
C LYS A 102 -11.38 6.90 4.40
N SER A 103 -10.31 7.71 4.43
CA SER A 103 -9.83 8.40 5.63
C SER A 103 -10.78 9.48 6.08
N GLU A 104 -11.13 9.44 7.37
CA GLU A 104 -11.86 10.51 8.02
C GLU A 104 -10.88 11.66 8.26
N ASP A 105 -10.97 12.72 7.48
CA ASP A 105 -10.34 13.97 7.86
C ASP A 105 -11.04 14.48 9.12
N TYR A 106 -10.26 14.92 10.10
CA TYR A 106 -10.79 15.43 11.36
C TYR A 106 -11.62 16.70 11.06
N VAL A 107 -12.95 16.56 11.06
CA VAL A 107 -13.87 17.70 11.08
C VAL A 107 -13.98 18.13 12.54
N LYS A 108 -13.38 19.26 12.91
CA LYS A 108 -13.67 19.90 14.20
C LYS A 108 -15.19 20.05 14.34
N PRO A 109 -15.82 19.60 15.43
CA PRO A 109 -17.18 20.02 15.74
C PRO A 109 -17.21 21.55 15.75
N LYS A 110 -18.18 22.15 15.06
CA LYS A 110 -18.48 23.57 15.25
C LYS A 110 -19.07 23.70 16.65
N GLU A 111 -18.45 24.53 17.49
CA GLU A 111 -18.98 24.96 18.78
C GLU A 111 -20.30 25.72 18.61
#